data_AF-A0A1M7EW71-F1
#
_entry.id   AF-A0A1M7EW71-F1
#
_cell.length_a   1.000
_cell.length_b   1.000
_cell.length_c   1.000
_cell.angle_alpha   90.00
_cell.angle_beta   90.00
_cell.angle_gamma   90.00
#
_symmetry.space_group_name_H-M   'P 1'
#
loop_
_entity.id
_entity.type
_entity.pdbx_description
1 polymer ?
#
loop_
_entity_poly.entity_id
_entity_poly.type
_entity_poly.pdbx_seq_one_letter_code
_entity_poly.pdbx_strand_id
1 'polypeptide(L)' 'MDFWKKSGYNYQQLIEISEEALLLLVNAMDRKDIIEWLAWNDPNGVYHDEQSLKELGNIMSRAEGLEILLKQVEENRIV' A
#
# COMPACT_ATOMS: atom_id res chain seq x y z
N MET A 1 9.15 0.99 -7.70
CA MET A 1 8.56 1.56 -8.94
C MET A 1 8.37 0.56 -10.08
N ASP A 2 9.11 -0.56 -10.15
CA ASP A 2 8.97 -1.52 -11.25
C ASP A 2 7.63 -2.27 -11.22
N PHE A 3 7.10 -2.58 -10.03
CA PHE A 3 5.84 -3.31 -9.86
C PHE A 3 4.65 -2.52 -10.42
N TRP A 4 4.43 -1.29 -9.96
CA TRP A 4 3.31 -0.45 -10.37
C TRP A 4 3.30 -0.12 -11.86
N LYS A 5 4.48 0.08 -12.45
CA LYS A 5 4.61 0.26 -13.91
C LYS A 5 4.25 -1.01 -14.69
N LYS A 6 4.58 -2.19 -14.15
CA LYS A 6 4.31 -3.49 -14.79
C LYS A 6 2.87 -3.96 -14.58
N SER A 7 2.28 -3.64 -13.43
CA SER A 7 0.92 -4.05 -13.08
C SER A 7 -0.13 -3.26 -13.87
N GLY A 8 0.22 -2.05 -14.32
CA GLY A 8 -0.69 -1.17 -15.06
C GLY A 8 -1.77 -0.54 -14.17
N TYR A 9 -1.72 -0.79 -12.86
CA TYR A 9 -2.64 -0.21 -11.89
C TYR A 9 -2.15 1.16 -11.42
N ASN A 10 -3.06 2.12 -11.38
CA ASN A 10 -2.91 3.39 -10.69
C ASN A 10 -3.61 3.36 -9.33
N TYR A 11 -3.44 4.43 -8.55
CA TYR A 11 -4.01 4.59 -7.22
C TYR A 11 -5.53 4.37 -7.16
N GLN A 12 -6.30 5.07 -8.02
CA GLN A 12 -7.77 5.00 -8.03
C GLN A 12 -8.28 3.59 -8.35
N GLN A 13 -7.55 2.84 -9.17
CA GLN A 13 -7.97 1.51 -9.54
C GLN A 13 -7.94 0.53 -8.35
N LEU A 14 -7.12 0.75 -7.31
CA LEU A 14 -7.09 -0.16 -6.16
C LEU A 14 -8.35 -0.11 -5.29
N ILE A 15 -9.04 1.03 -5.26
CA ILE A 15 -10.30 1.19 -4.52
C ILE A 15 -11.53 0.82 -5.36
N GLU A 16 -11.35 0.61 -6.67
CA GLU A 16 -12.42 0.28 -7.64
C GLU A 16 -12.44 -1.19 -8.05
N ILE A 17 -11.34 -1.94 -7.84
CA ILE A 17 -11.27 -3.35 -8.23
C ILE A 17 -12.08 -4.27 -7.29
N SER A 18 -12.46 -5.43 -7.83
CA SER A 18 -13.10 -6.48 -7.04
C SER A 18 -12.17 -6.97 -5.92
N GLU A 19 -12.76 -7.49 -4.85
CA GLU A 19 -12.02 -8.08 -3.74
C GLU A 19 -11.06 -9.20 -4.21
N GLU A 20 -11.50 -10.04 -5.15
CA GLU A 20 -10.67 -11.10 -5.74
C GLU A 20 -9.43 -10.54 -6.45
N ALA A 21 -9.60 -9.47 -7.23
CA ALA A 21 -8.49 -8.81 -7.93
C ALA A 21 -7.55 -8.11 -6.94
N LEU A 22 -8.10 -7.48 -5.89
CA LEU A 22 -7.31 -6.87 -4.82
C LEU A 22 -6.45 -7.91 -4.11
N LEU A 23 -7.04 -9.06 -3.73
CA LEU A 23 -6.32 -10.15 -3.07
C LEU A 23 -5.19 -10.71 -3.94
N LEU A 24 -5.42 -10.90 -5.24
CA LEU A 24 -4.38 -11.34 -6.16
C LEU A 24 -3.23 -10.31 -6.26
N LEU A 25 -3.58 -9.03 -6.33
CA LEU A 25 -2.60 -7.95 -6.45
C LEU A 25 -1.73 -7.83 -5.18
N VAL A 26 -2.34 -7.74 -4.00
CA VAL A 26 -1.61 -7.56 -2.74
C VAL A 26 -0.77 -8.79 -2.37
N ASN A 27 -1.15 -9.99 -2.83
CA ASN A 27 -0.33 -11.19 -2.68
C ASN A 27 0.93 -11.15 -3.54
N ALA A 28 0.90 -10.44 -4.67
CA ALA A 28 2.06 -10.25 -5.54
C ALA A 28 2.98 -9.10 -5.08
N MET A 29 2.52 -8.23 -4.18
CA MET A 29 3.30 -7.10 -3.67
C MET A 29 4.34 -7.53 -2.64
N ASP A 30 5.55 -6.97 -2.77
CA ASP A 30 6.52 -6.97 -1.70
C ASP A 30 6.29 -5.80 -0.72
N ARG A 31 7.10 -5.72 0.34
CA ARG A 31 6.98 -4.67 1.36
C ARG A 31 7.16 -3.26 0.78
N LYS A 32 8.06 -3.10 -0.19
CA LYS A 32 8.35 -1.80 -0.81
C LYS A 32 7.21 -1.37 -1.71
N ASP A 33 6.60 -2.30 -2.45
CA ASP A 33 5.43 -2.00 -3.28
C ASP A 33 4.27 -1.47 -2.42
N ILE A 34 4.03 -2.08 -1.26
CA ILE A 34 3.03 -1.63 -0.27
C ILE A 34 3.37 -0.23 0.25
N ILE A 35 4.62 0.00 0.70
CA ILE A 35 5.06 1.31 1.20
C ILE A 35 4.91 2.39 0.11
N GLU A 36 5.25 2.08 -1.14
CA GLU A 36 5.06 3.01 -2.27
C GLU A 36 3.59 3.41 -2.41
N TRP A 37 2.66 2.46 -2.33
CA TRP A 37 1.24 2.78 -2.40
C TRP A 37 0.74 3.59 -1.21
N LEU A 38 1.15 3.22 0.02
CA LEU A 38 0.80 3.96 1.23
C LEU A 38 1.28 5.41 1.17
N ALA A 39 2.53 5.63 0.72
CA ALA A 39 3.10 6.97 0.55
C ALA A 39 2.45 7.75 -0.61
N TRP A 40 1.94 7.07 -1.63
CA TRP A 40 1.13 7.72 -2.67
C TRP A 40 -0.24 8.14 -2.16
N ASN A 41 -0.89 7.30 -1.35
CA ASN A 41 -2.20 7.58 -0.76
C ASN A 41 -2.14 8.71 0.28
N ASP A 42 -1.16 8.65 1.17
CA ASP A 42 -0.95 9.62 2.24
C ASP A 42 0.51 10.12 2.21
N PRO A 43 0.78 11.20 1.46
CA PRO A 43 2.13 11.77 1.35
C PRO A 43 2.71 12.28 2.68
N ASN A 44 1.87 12.49 3.70
CA ASN A 44 2.31 12.92 5.04
C ASN A 44 2.54 11.74 5.98
N GLY A 45 2.21 10.52 5.57
CA GLY A 45 2.36 9.34 6.40
C GLY A 45 3.81 8.90 6.56
N VAL A 46 4.07 8.21 7.68
CA VAL A 46 5.40 7.73 8.07
C VAL A 46 5.53 6.26 7.68
N TYR A 47 5.91 6.01 6.44
CA TYR A 47 5.96 4.65 5.87
C TYR A 47 7.38 4.19 5.51
N HIS A 48 8.25 5.11 5.06
CA HIS A 48 9.61 4.76 4.70
C HIS A 48 10.46 4.48 5.94
N ASP A 49 11.38 3.52 5.83
CA ASP A 49 12.22 3.06 6.94
C ASP A 49 12.94 4.20 7.67
N GLU A 50 13.46 5.18 6.92
CA GLU A 50 14.16 6.35 7.50
C GLU A 50 13.24 7.21 8.38
N GLN A 51 12.00 7.44 7.90
CA GLN A 51 11.01 8.22 8.64
C GLN A 51 10.48 7.41 9.84
N SER A 52 10.16 6.13 9.64
CA SER A 52 9.64 5.24 10.67
C SER A 52 10.66 5.01 11.79
N LEU A 53 11.93 4.78 11.49
CA LEU A 53 12.98 4.67 12.50
C LEU A 53 13.17 5.95 13.30
N LYS A 54 13.05 7.11 12.65
CA LYS A 54 13.23 8.41 13.29
C LYS A 54 12.06 8.79 14.20
N GLU A 55 10.82 8.60 13.72
CA GLU A 55 9.62 9.08 14.41
C GLU A 55 9.02 8.01 15.35
N LEU A 56 9.12 6.73 14.99
CA LEU A 56 8.46 5.61 15.68
C LEU A 56 9.44 4.59 16.26
N GLY A 57 10.72 4.64 15.89
CA GLY A 57 11.74 3.71 16.39
C GLY A 57 11.61 2.28 15.86
N ASN A 58 10.81 2.04 14.82
CA ASN A 58 10.60 0.74 14.20
C ASN A 58 10.63 0.81 12.67
N ILE A 59 10.74 -0.35 12.03
CA ILE A 59 10.53 -0.50 10.59
C ILE A 59 9.24 -1.28 10.38
N MET A 60 8.33 -0.72 9.57
CA MET A 60 7.09 -1.38 9.18
C MET A 60 7.39 -2.69 8.46
N SER A 61 6.81 -3.79 8.96
CA SER A 61 6.84 -5.09 8.31
C SER A 61 5.86 -5.17 7.13
N ARG A 62 6.00 -6.20 6.29
CA ARG A 62 5.06 -6.44 5.18
C ARG A 62 3.63 -6.66 5.69
N ALA A 63 3.47 -7.40 6.79
CA ALA A 63 2.16 -7.73 7.33
C ALA A 63 1.43 -6.49 7.86
N GLU A 64 2.14 -5.64 8.63
CA GLU A 64 1.59 -4.37 9.12
C GLU A 64 1.22 -3.44 7.97
N GLY A 65 2.09 -3.29 6.98
CA GLY A 65 1.79 -2.46 5.81
C GLY A 65 0.58 -2.96 5.03
N LEU A 66 0.44 -4.28 4.89
CA LEU A 66 -0.70 -4.89 4.21
C LEU A 66 -2.01 -4.63 4.97
N GLU A 67 -2.00 -4.73 6.30
CA GLU A 67 -3.17 -4.43 7.13
C GLU A 67 -3.62 -2.98 6.96
N ILE A 68 -2.68 -2.03 6.99
CA ILE A 68 -2.96 -0.61 6.78
C ILE A 68 -3.51 -0.37 5.36
N LEU A 69 -2.90 -0.98 4.34
CA LEU A 69 -3.35 -0.85 2.95
C LEU A 69 -4.78 -1.35 2.79
N LEU A 70 -5.10 -2.56 3.26
CA LEU A 70 -6.43 -3.13 3.14
C LEU A 70 -7.48 -2.27 3.86
N LYS A 71 -7.15 -1.75 5.04
CA LYS A 71 -8.01 -0.83 5.77
C LYS A 71 -8.28 0.45 4.98
N GLN A 72 -7.24 1.09 4.44
CA GLN A 72 -7.39 2.31 3.64
C GLN A 72 -8.16 2.07 2.35
N VAL A 73 -7.98 0.93 1.69
CA VAL A 73 -8.75 0.56 0.49
C VAL A 73 -10.23 0.40 0.83
N GLU A 74 -10.56 -0.29 1.93
CA GLU A 74 -11.94 -0.50 2.36
C GLU A 74 -12.62 0.82 2.76
N GLU A 75 -11.93 1.69 3.50
CA GLU A 75 -12.44 3.00 3.93
C GLU A 75 -12.73 3.94 2.74
N ASN A 76 -12.03 3.76 1.61
CA ASN A 76 -12.16 4.59 0.42
C ASN A 76 -12.92 3.90 -0.73
N ARG A 77 -13.52 2.72 -0.51
CA ARG A 77 -14.30 2.03 -1.55
C ARG A 77 -15.42 2.94 -2.06
N ILE A 78 -15.48 3.08 -3.38
CA ILE A 78 -16.57 3.77 -4.07
C ILE A 78 -17.57 2.68 -4.48
N VAL A 79 -18.72 2.64 -3.80
CA VAL A 79 -19.82 1.67 -4.04
C VAL A 79 -20.88 2.26 -4.95
#